data_AF-A0A358PIA0-F1
#
_entry.id   AF-A0A358PIA0-F1
#
_cell.length_a   1.000
_cell.length_b   1.000
_cell.length_c   1.000
_cell.angle_alpha   90.00
_cell.angle_beta   90.00
_cell.angle_gamma   90.00
#
_symmetry.space_group_name_H-M   'P 1'
#
loop_
_entity.id
_entity.type
_entity.pdbx_description
1 polymer ?
#
loop_
_entity_poly.entity_id
_entity_poly.type
_entity_poly.pdbx_seq_one_letter_code
_entity_poly.pdbx_strand_id
1 'polypeptide(L)' 'MNDLCVDVGFNSLIKKNEVLCGDNVSTITCEDGTFIAVLADGLGSGVKACIL' A
#
# COMPACT_ATOMS: atom_id res chain seq x y z
N MET A 1 -17.12 24.40 -7.63
CA MET A 1 -16.13 23.53 -6.95
C MET A 1 -16.89 22.27 -6.63
N ASN A 2 -16.53 21.12 -7.20
CA ASN A 2 -17.25 19.88 -6.93
C ASN A 2 -16.70 19.27 -5.64
N ASP A 3 -17.56 18.97 -4.68
CA ASP A 3 -17.21 18.28 -3.43
C ASP A 3 -16.98 16.79 -3.72
N LEU A 4 -15.93 16.49 -4.49
CA LEU A 4 -15.50 15.12 -4.74
C LEU A 4 -14.67 14.64 -3.56
N CYS A 5 -15.14 13.60 -2.90
CA CYS A 5 -14.47 12.91 -1.82
C CYS A 5 -14.31 11.43 -2.22
N VAL A 6 -13.19 10.83 -1.84
CA VAL A 6 -12.88 9.42 -2.07
C VAL A 6 -12.58 8.79 -0.72
N ASP A 7 -13.32 7.71 -0.41
CA ASP A 7 -13.07 6.87 0.76
C ASP A 7 -12.14 5.71 0.37
N VAL A 8 -11.11 5.46 1.16
CA VAL A 8 -10.03 4.53 0.82
C VAL A 8 -9.73 3.61 1.99
N GLY A 9 -9.75 2.31 1.71
CA GLY A 9 -9.32 1.28 2.64
C GLY A 9 -8.44 0.26 1.93
N PHE A 10 -7.41 -0.23 2.63
CA PHE A 10 -6.56 -1.33 2.17
C PHE A 10 -6.25 -2.26 3.33
N ASN A 11 -5.94 -3.51 3.00
CA ASN A 11 -5.52 -4.52 3.96
C ASN A 11 -4.49 -5.43 3.30
N SER A 12 -3.54 -5.93 4.08
CA SER A 12 -2.46 -6.80 3.60
C SER A 12 -2.60 -8.18 4.22
N LEU A 13 -2.59 -9.21 3.37
CA LEU A 13 -2.61 -10.60 3.83
C LEU A 13 -1.20 -11.19 3.72
N ILE A 14 -0.78 -11.91 4.76
CA ILE A 14 0.52 -12.58 4.76
C ILE A 14 0.43 -13.89 3.97
N LYS A 15 1.44 -14.13 3.12
CA LYS A 15 1.60 -15.40 2.39
C LYS A 15 1.76 -16.55 3.38
N LYS A 16 1.16 -17.71 3.07
CA LYS A 16 1.24 -18.90 3.94
C LYS A 16 2.70 -19.26 4.26
N ASN A 17 2.95 -19.52 5.55
CA ASN A 17 4.27 -19.85 6.11
C ASN A 17 5.30 -18.71 6.06
N GLU A 18 4.91 -17.49 5.69
CA GLU A 18 5.74 -16.30 5.82
C GLU A 18 5.34 -15.51 7.07
N VAL A 19 6.26 -14.69 7.57
CA VAL A 19 6.03 -13.84 8.76
C VAL A 19 5.50 -12.46 8.38
N LEU A 20 5.89 -11.95 7.20
CA LEU A 20 5.54 -10.62 6.72
C LEU A 20 4.95 -10.68 5.31
N CYS A 21 4.08 -9.72 5.01
CA CYS A 21 3.62 -9.46 3.65
C CYS A 21 4.73 -8.70 2.90
N GLY A 22 5.05 -9.14 1.68
CA GLY A 22 6.03 -8.48 0.82
C GLY A 22 5.49 -7.18 0.23
N ASP A 23 4.19 -7.11 0.06
CA ASP A 23 3.49 -6.00 -0.57
C ASP A 23 3.35 -4.83 0.41
N ASN A 24 3.64 -3.63 -0.06
CA ASN A 24 3.47 -2.40 0.71
C ASN A 24 2.46 -1.46 0.02
N VAL A 25 1.54 -0.92 0.81
CA VAL A 25 0.65 0.16 0.40
C VAL A 25 1.02 1.41 1.17
N SER A 26 1.29 2.49 0.44
CA SER A 26 1.57 3.82 1.00
C SER A 26 0.57 4.82 0.43
N THR A 27 0.03 5.68 1.29
CA THR A 27 -0.98 6.68 0.89
C THR A 27 -0.61 8.04 1.44
N ILE A 28 -0.85 9.09 0.66
CA ILE A 28 -0.68 10.48 1.09
C ILE A 28 -1.87 11.31 0.57
N THR A 29 -2.28 12.29 1.35
CA THR A 29 -3.15 13.38 0.86
C THR A 29 -2.34 14.66 0.86
N CYS A 30 -2.20 15.27 -0.31
CA CYS A 30 -1.51 16.54 -0.49
C CYS A 30 -2.37 17.71 0.01
N GLU A 31 -1.73 18.84 0.29
CA GLU A 31 -2.42 20.06 0.76
C GLU A 31 -3.43 20.62 -0.27
N ASP A 32 -3.21 20.36 -1.56
CA ASP A 32 -4.11 20.74 -2.66
C ASP A 32 -5.33 19.82 -2.81
N GLY A 33 -5.48 18.82 -1.93
CA GLY A 33 -6.56 17.84 -1.95
C GLY A 33 -6.30 16.64 -2.86
N THR A 34 -5.12 16.54 -3.49
CA THR A 34 -4.77 15.37 -4.29
C THR A 34 -4.50 14.16 -3.39
N PHE A 35 -5.17 13.04 -3.65
CA PHE A 35 -4.90 11.76 -3.00
C PHE A 35 -3.99 10.89 -3.87
N ILE A 36 -2.90 10.38 -3.29
CA ILE A 36 -1.95 9.48 -3.96
C ILE A 36 -1.89 8.18 -3.17
N ALA A 37 -2.11 7.06 -3.85
CA ALA A 37 -1.88 5.72 -3.32
C ALA A 37 -0.87 4.98 -4.20
N VAL A 38 0.08 4.31 -3.55
CA VAL A 38 1.11 3.50 -4.19
C VAL A 38 1.04 2.09 -3.63
N LEU A 39 1.01 1.10 -4.53
CA LEU A 39 1.18 -0.31 -4.22
C LEU A 39 2.51 -0.77 -4.83
N ALA A 40 3.36 -1.37 -4.01
CA ALA A 40 4.60 -2.00 -4.44
C ALA A 40 4.62 -3.47 -4.02
N ASP A 41 5.10 -4.34 -4.91
CA ASP A 41 5.37 -5.75 -4.64
C ASP A 41 6.88 -5.98 -4.78
N GLY A 42 7.49 -6.53 -3.74
CA GLY A 42 8.91 -6.78 -3.69
C GLY A 42 9.30 -8.13 -4.25
N LEU A 43 10.52 -8.23 -4.78
CA LEU A 43 11.00 -9.47 -5.40
C LEU A 43 11.30 -10.53 -4.33
N GLY A 44 10.60 -11.67 -4.39
CA GLY A 44 10.83 -12.82 -3.50
C GLY A 44 9.63 -13.12 -2.61
N SER A 45 9.87 -13.38 -1.32
CA SER A 45 8.79 -13.58 -0.34
C SER A 45 9.23 -13.27 1.09
N GLY A 46 8.23 -13.00 1.94
CA GLY A 46 8.45 -12.69 3.35
C GLY A 46 9.34 -11.45 3.52
N VAL A 47 10.26 -11.54 4.47
CA VAL A 47 11.20 -10.45 4.80
C VAL A 47 12.01 -9.98 3.59
N LYS A 48 12.30 -10.87 2.62
CA LYS A 48 13.09 -10.52 1.43
C LYS A 48 12.33 -9.56 0.53
N ALA A 49 11.04 -9.83 0.28
CA ALA A 49 10.20 -8.94 -0.50
C ALA A 49 9.98 -7.58 0.19
N CYS A 50 10.10 -7.50 1.52
CA CYS A 50 9.98 -6.20 2.20
C CYS A 50 11.18 -5.26 1.96
N ILE A 51 12.32 -5.75 1.46
CA ILE A 51 13.57 -4.97 1.32
C ILE A 51 14.12 -4.94 -0.11
N LEU A 52 13.51 -5.67 -1.05
CA LEU A 52 13.92 -5.81 -2.45
C LEU A 52 12.82 -5.31 -3.39
#